data_AF-A0A414QBP3-F1
#
_entry.id   AF-A0A414QBP3-F1
#
_cell.length_a   1.000
_cell.length_b   1.000
_cell.length_c   1.000
_cell.angle_alpha   90.00
_cell.angle_beta   90.00
_cell.angle_gamma   90.00
#
_symmetry.space_group_name_H-M   'P 1'
#
loop_
_entity.id
_entity.type
_entity.pdbx_description
1 polymer ?
#
loop_
_entity_poly.entity_id
_entity_poly.type
_entity_poly.pdbx_seq_one_letter_code
_entity_poly.pdbx_strand_id
1 'polypeptide(L)'
;MKAFEFKPKLYTALKNYSKELFMADLMAGIIVGIVALPLAIAFGIASGVSPEKGIITAIIAGFIISLLGGSKVQIGGPTGAFIVIIYGIIQQYGEAGLIVATLMAGVILILLGVFKLGAVIKFIPYPIIVGFTSGIAVTIFTTQIADVFGLNFGGEKVPGDFIGKWLVYFRHFDTVNWWNTAVSIASIVIIAITPKFSKKIPGSLIAIIVVTVAVYLMKMYGGIDCIDTIGDRFSIKAELPDAVMPALDWEAIKNLFPVAITIAVLGAIESLLSATVADGVIGDKHDSNTELIAQGVANMATPLFGGIPATGAIARTMANINNGGKSPVAGIVHAVVLLLILLLLMPLAQYIPMGCLAGVLVVVSYNMSGWRVFKALLKNPKSDVTVLLITFFLTVIFDLTVAIEVGLVIACVLFMRRVMETTEISVIKDEIDPNAETDITTNEEHLIIPKGVEVYEINGPYFFGIATKFEEVMAQLGDRPKVRIIRMRKVPFIDSTGIHNLESLCKMSQKEKITVVLSGVNTKVHQVLEKADFYTLLGKENICPNINVALERAHKLVE
;
A
#
# COMPACT_ATOMS: atom_id res chain seq x y z
N MET A 1 -19.64 -2.17 -22.52
CA MET A 1 -18.95 -1.78 -21.27
C MET A 1 -19.96 -1.81 -20.14
N LYS A 2 -19.77 -2.61 -19.08
CA LYS A 2 -20.60 -2.49 -17.87
C LYS A 2 -20.39 -1.09 -17.29
N ALA A 3 -21.47 -0.37 -16.99
CA ALA A 3 -21.43 0.97 -16.42
C ALA A 3 -20.48 1.03 -15.22
N PHE A 4 -19.70 2.11 -15.14
CA PHE A 4 -18.89 2.43 -13.97
C PHE A 4 -19.80 2.57 -12.75
N GLU A 5 -19.54 1.79 -11.70
CA GLU A 5 -20.44 1.68 -10.54
C GLU A 5 -19.75 2.28 -9.31
N PHE A 6 -19.77 3.60 -9.21
CA PHE A 6 -19.31 4.33 -8.01
C PHE A 6 -20.41 4.27 -6.95
N LYS A 7 -20.13 3.56 -5.85
CA LYS A 7 -21.11 3.33 -4.76
C LYS A 7 -20.46 3.53 -3.39
N PRO A 8 -20.41 4.78 -2.89
CA PRO A 8 -19.97 5.06 -1.53
C PRO A 8 -20.70 4.21 -0.50
N LYS A 9 -19.97 3.69 0.50
CA LYS A 9 -20.58 2.85 1.55
C LYS A 9 -21.62 3.61 2.37
N LEU A 10 -21.49 4.94 2.49
CA LEU A 10 -22.47 5.78 3.18
C LEU A 10 -23.88 5.58 2.62
N TYR A 11 -24.04 5.55 1.30
CA TYR A 11 -25.34 5.36 0.66
C TYR A 11 -25.99 4.03 1.07
N THR A 12 -25.19 2.95 1.18
CA THR A 12 -25.70 1.65 1.64
C THR A 12 -25.94 1.59 3.14
N ALA A 13 -25.11 2.26 3.94
CA ALA A 13 -25.21 2.28 5.39
C ALA A 13 -26.45 3.05 5.87
N LEU A 14 -26.82 4.13 5.16
CA LEU A 14 -27.96 4.97 5.53
C LEU A 14 -29.33 4.30 5.33
N LYS A 15 -29.43 3.26 4.50
CA LYS A 15 -30.71 2.58 4.21
C LYS A 15 -31.37 1.95 5.43
N ASN A 16 -30.57 1.45 6.38
CA ASN A 16 -31.04 0.78 7.60
C ASN A 16 -30.49 1.48 8.85
N TYR A 17 -30.39 2.81 8.82
CA TYR A 17 -29.73 3.58 9.87
C TYR A 17 -30.66 3.82 11.08
N SER A 18 -30.32 3.24 12.23
CA SER A 18 -31.11 3.37 13.46
C SER A 18 -30.54 4.45 14.41
N LYS A 19 -31.36 4.89 15.37
CA LYS A 19 -30.92 5.83 16.43
C LYS A 19 -29.79 5.24 17.29
N GLU A 20 -29.81 3.94 17.53
CA GLU A 20 -28.76 3.23 18.28
C GLU A 20 -27.44 3.25 17.52
N LEU A 21 -27.49 3.04 16.20
CA LEU A 21 -26.32 3.11 15.33
C LEU A 21 -25.74 4.53 15.29
N PHE A 22 -26.61 5.55 15.21
CA PHE A 22 -26.21 6.94 15.31
C PHE A 22 -25.49 7.26 16.62
N MET A 23 -26.01 6.81 17.77
CA MET A 23 -25.36 7.06 19.06
C MET A 23 -24.00 6.38 19.17
N ALA A 24 -23.86 5.16 18.61
CA ALA A 24 -22.57 4.49 18.54
C ALA A 24 -21.57 5.25 17.66
N ASP A 25 -21.98 5.65 16.45
CA ASP A 25 -21.14 6.43 15.52
C ASP A 25 -20.80 7.82 16.07
N LEU A 26 -21.73 8.47 16.76
CA LEU A 26 -21.52 9.77 17.40
C LEU A 26 -20.45 9.68 18.49
N MET A 27 -20.57 8.71 19.39
CA MET A 27 -19.59 8.50 20.47
C MET A 27 -18.22 8.11 19.90
N ALA A 28 -18.18 7.22 18.92
CA ALA A 28 -16.94 6.84 18.25
C ALA A 28 -16.29 8.04 17.55
N GLY A 29 -17.05 8.82 16.79
CA GLY A 29 -16.56 10.01 16.10
C GLY A 29 -16.02 11.08 17.03
N ILE A 30 -16.68 11.34 18.18
CA ILE A 30 -16.17 12.26 19.21
C ILE A 30 -14.84 11.78 19.76
N ILE A 31 -14.75 10.51 20.17
CA ILE A 31 -13.53 9.96 20.75
C ILE A 31 -12.40 10.02 19.72
N VAL A 32 -12.64 9.55 18.48
CA VAL A 32 -11.64 9.55 17.40
C VAL A 32 -11.21 10.96 17.02
N GLY A 33 -12.13 11.94 17.00
CA GLY A 33 -11.82 13.37 16.85
C GLY A 33 -10.79 13.84 17.85
N ILE A 34 -11.03 13.59 19.13
CA ILE A 34 -10.13 13.98 20.22
C ILE A 34 -8.79 13.23 20.11
N VAL A 35 -8.80 11.93 19.78
CA VAL A 35 -7.59 11.10 19.63
C VAL A 35 -6.73 11.58 18.45
N ALA A 36 -7.35 12.04 17.37
CA ALA A 36 -6.67 12.41 16.15
C ALA A 36 -5.99 13.78 16.22
N LEU A 37 -6.50 14.69 17.06
CA LEU A 37 -5.97 16.05 17.17
C LEU A 37 -4.45 16.10 17.43
N PRO A 38 -3.90 15.41 18.46
CA PRO A 38 -2.45 15.34 18.70
C PRO A 38 -1.64 14.94 17.46
N LEU A 39 -2.10 13.91 16.75
CA LEU A 39 -1.39 13.35 15.61
C LEU A 39 -1.47 14.28 14.39
N ALA A 40 -2.61 14.92 14.17
CA ALA A 40 -2.78 15.87 13.07
C ALA A 40 -1.83 17.06 13.23
N ILE A 41 -1.75 17.65 14.43
CA ILE A 41 -0.82 18.73 14.75
C ILE A 41 0.63 18.26 14.56
N ALA A 42 0.98 17.13 15.16
CA ALA A 42 2.35 16.63 15.15
C ALA A 42 2.81 16.27 13.73
N PHE A 43 1.97 15.62 12.93
CA PHE A 43 2.29 15.30 11.53
C PHE A 43 2.40 16.54 10.65
N GLY A 44 1.58 17.59 10.87
CA GLY A 44 1.74 18.87 10.18
C GLY A 44 3.11 19.49 10.46
N ILE A 45 3.45 19.66 11.74
CA ILE A 45 4.73 20.24 12.17
C ILE A 45 5.92 19.41 11.64
N ALA A 46 5.88 18.09 11.80
CA ALA A 46 6.96 17.20 11.33
C ALA A 46 7.14 17.23 9.81
N SER A 47 6.06 17.52 9.06
CA SER A 47 6.11 17.70 7.61
C SER A 47 6.67 19.05 7.17
N GLY A 48 6.95 19.97 8.11
CA GLY A 48 7.46 21.31 7.83
C GLY A 48 6.39 22.36 7.54
N VAL A 49 5.12 22.09 7.91
CA VAL A 49 4.01 23.04 7.75
C VAL A 49 3.46 23.50 9.10
N SER A 50 2.64 24.55 9.11
CA SER A 50 1.96 25.01 10.33
C SER A 50 1.00 23.94 10.88
N PRO A 51 0.78 23.90 12.22
CA PRO A 51 -0.04 22.88 12.87
C PRO A 51 -1.49 22.84 12.38
N GLU A 52 -2.05 24.00 12.04
CA GLU A 52 -3.42 24.13 11.53
C GLU A 52 -3.62 23.35 10.23
N LYS A 53 -2.62 23.28 9.34
CA LYS A 53 -2.70 22.55 8.07
C LYS A 53 -2.87 21.05 8.27
N GLY A 54 -2.26 20.50 9.32
CA GLY A 54 -2.49 19.11 9.73
C GLY A 54 -3.93 18.87 10.18
N ILE A 55 -4.49 19.79 10.99
CA ILE A 55 -5.89 19.71 11.45
C ILE A 55 -6.87 19.89 10.28
N ILE A 56 -6.64 20.88 9.42
CA ILE A 56 -7.44 21.15 8.21
C ILE A 56 -7.48 19.90 7.32
N THR A 57 -6.34 19.22 7.16
CA THR A 57 -6.27 17.95 6.43
C THR A 57 -7.17 16.88 7.06
N ALA A 58 -7.13 16.75 8.39
CA ALA A 58 -7.96 15.78 9.09
C ALA A 58 -9.46 16.13 9.02
N ILE A 59 -9.81 17.41 8.94
CA ILE A 59 -11.19 17.86 8.75
C ILE A 59 -11.67 17.58 7.32
N ILE A 60 -11.01 18.16 6.32
CA ILE A 60 -11.49 18.15 4.93
C ILE A 60 -11.33 16.76 4.32
N ALA A 61 -10.12 16.21 4.36
CA ALA A 61 -9.91 14.88 3.80
C ALA A 61 -10.65 13.81 4.60
N GLY A 62 -10.68 13.91 5.93
CA GLY A 62 -11.42 13.00 6.79
C GLY A 62 -12.91 12.98 6.45
N PHE A 63 -13.53 14.16 6.28
CA PHE A 63 -14.91 14.27 5.86
C PHE A 63 -15.16 13.66 4.48
N ILE A 64 -14.35 14.03 3.47
CA ILE A 64 -14.53 13.57 2.09
C ILE A 64 -14.33 12.05 1.96
N ILE A 65 -13.30 11.51 2.61
CA ILE A 65 -13.00 10.07 2.59
C ILE A 65 -14.16 9.30 3.25
N SER A 66 -14.72 9.78 4.37
CA SER A 66 -15.87 9.14 4.98
C SER A 66 -17.17 9.31 4.18
N LEU A 67 -17.34 10.44 3.49
CA LEU A 67 -18.52 10.69 2.65
C LEU A 67 -18.55 9.80 1.41
N LEU A 68 -17.40 9.67 0.73
CA LEU A 68 -17.29 9.05 -0.59
C LEU A 68 -16.65 7.65 -0.58
N GLY A 69 -16.08 7.23 0.56
CA GLY A 69 -15.24 6.05 0.70
C GLY A 69 -15.94 4.71 0.44
N GLY A 70 -15.11 3.71 0.14
CA GLY A 70 -15.51 2.33 -0.11
C GLY A 70 -15.54 1.48 1.16
N SER A 71 -15.07 2.00 2.30
CA SER A 71 -15.09 1.36 3.62
C SER A 71 -16.16 1.96 4.55
N LYS A 72 -16.70 1.14 5.46
CA LYS A 72 -17.69 1.59 6.45
C LYS A 72 -17.09 2.35 7.62
N VAL A 73 -15.83 2.11 7.96
CA VAL A 73 -15.27 2.53 9.26
C VAL A 73 -13.95 3.28 9.13
N GLN A 74 -13.44 3.41 7.90
CA GLN A 74 -12.18 4.06 7.59
C GLN A 74 -12.22 5.55 7.94
N ILE A 75 -11.17 6.00 8.62
CA ILE A 75 -10.96 7.40 8.98
C ILE A 75 -9.77 7.95 8.19
N GLY A 76 -10.03 8.96 7.38
CA GLY A 76 -9.04 9.64 6.53
C GLY A 76 -8.39 10.85 7.19
N GLY A 77 -7.20 11.26 6.73
CA GLY A 77 -6.52 12.51 7.13
C GLY A 77 -4.99 12.40 6.98
N PRO A 78 -4.19 13.24 7.68
CA PRO A 78 -2.74 13.18 7.56
C PRO A 78 -2.18 11.90 8.20
N THR A 79 -1.06 11.43 7.68
CA THR A 79 -0.36 10.25 8.19
C THR A 79 1.15 10.47 8.22
N GLY A 80 1.82 9.77 9.13
CA GLY A 80 3.27 9.83 9.25
C GLY A 80 4.02 9.41 7.98
N ALA A 81 3.40 8.55 7.16
CA ALA A 81 3.96 8.09 5.89
C ALA A 81 4.31 9.23 4.93
N PHE A 82 3.55 10.33 4.96
CA PHE A 82 3.80 11.48 4.10
C PHE A 82 4.82 12.48 4.66
N ILE A 83 5.26 12.38 5.93
CA ILE A 83 6.08 13.41 6.59
C ILE A 83 7.34 13.73 5.78
N VAL A 84 8.12 12.71 5.46
CA VAL A 84 9.45 12.89 4.85
C VAL A 84 9.32 13.41 3.43
N ILE A 85 8.36 12.87 2.66
CA ILE A 85 8.12 13.30 1.28
C ILE A 85 7.58 14.74 1.25
N ILE A 86 6.63 15.10 2.12
CA ILE A 86 6.13 16.47 2.22
C ILE A 86 7.26 17.43 2.58
N TYR A 87 8.06 17.11 3.59
CA TYR A 87 9.19 17.93 4.01
C TYR A 87 10.17 18.16 2.85
N GLY A 88 10.54 17.10 2.12
CA GLY A 88 11.41 17.19 0.95
C GLY A 88 10.84 18.08 -0.16
N ILE A 89 9.55 17.92 -0.48
CA ILE A 89 8.86 18.75 -1.48
C ILE A 89 8.87 20.22 -1.07
N ILE A 90 8.57 20.54 0.19
CA ILE A 90 8.56 21.92 0.67
C ILE A 90 9.95 22.53 0.59
N GLN A 91 10.99 21.79 0.96
CA GLN A 91 12.37 22.28 0.87
C GLN A 91 12.79 22.58 -0.58
N GLN A 92 12.33 21.77 -1.55
CA GLN A 92 12.75 21.88 -2.95
C GLN A 92 11.84 22.78 -3.80
N TYR A 93 10.53 22.72 -3.59
CA TYR A 93 9.50 23.35 -4.44
C TYR A 93 8.57 24.31 -3.67
N GLY A 94 8.75 24.44 -2.35
CA GLY A 94 7.89 25.24 -1.49
C GLY A 94 6.48 24.65 -1.32
N GLU A 95 5.65 25.34 -0.56
CA GLU A 95 4.28 24.91 -0.28
C GLU A 95 3.40 24.91 -1.54
N ALA A 96 3.62 25.85 -2.47
CA ALA A 96 2.91 25.88 -3.74
C ALA A 96 3.17 24.60 -4.55
N GLY A 97 4.42 24.12 -4.58
CA GLY A 97 4.78 22.85 -5.21
C GLY A 97 4.09 21.66 -4.56
N LEU A 98 3.97 21.65 -3.22
CA LEU A 98 3.20 20.63 -2.50
C LEU A 98 1.73 20.61 -2.91
N ILE A 99 1.08 21.77 -3.00
CA ILE A 99 -0.33 21.86 -3.40
C ILE A 99 -0.50 21.27 -4.81
N VAL A 100 0.34 21.67 -5.78
CA VAL A 100 0.29 21.15 -7.16
C VAL A 100 0.53 19.64 -7.20
N ALA A 101 1.54 19.13 -6.51
CA ALA A 101 1.82 17.69 -6.48
C ALA A 101 0.65 16.89 -5.85
N THR A 102 0.02 17.43 -4.82
CA THR A 102 -1.12 16.80 -4.14
C THR A 102 -2.36 16.79 -5.02
N LEU A 103 -2.64 17.89 -5.73
CA LEU A 103 -3.72 17.97 -6.73
C LEU A 103 -3.53 16.91 -7.83
N MET A 104 -2.33 16.81 -8.38
CA MET A 104 -1.98 15.81 -9.40
C MET A 104 -2.11 14.38 -8.85
N ALA A 105 -1.65 14.13 -7.62
CA ALA A 105 -1.83 12.84 -6.96
C ALA A 105 -3.32 12.48 -6.80
N GLY A 106 -4.15 13.46 -6.46
CA GLY A 106 -5.60 13.31 -6.40
C GLY A 106 -6.21 12.88 -7.73
N VAL A 107 -5.80 13.52 -8.84
CA VAL A 107 -6.21 13.11 -10.20
C VAL A 107 -5.78 11.69 -10.51
N ILE A 108 -4.52 11.32 -10.21
CA ILE A 108 -4.00 9.97 -10.43
C ILE A 108 -4.82 8.94 -9.66
N LEU A 109 -5.15 9.20 -8.38
CA LEU A 109 -5.97 8.32 -7.55
C LEU A 109 -7.38 8.12 -8.12
N ILE A 110 -8.02 9.18 -8.61
CA ILE A 110 -9.32 9.08 -9.29
C ILE A 110 -9.20 8.20 -10.54
N LEU A 111 -8.18 8.42 -11.38
CA LEU A 111 -7.95 7.62 -12.58
C LEU A 111 -7.72 6.14 -12.24
N LEU A 112 -6.92 5.84 -11.21
CA LEU A 112 -6.71 4.46 -10.74
C LEU A 112 -8.03 3.79 -10.34
N GLY A 113 -8.91 4.50 -9.62
CA GLY A 113 -10.23 3.97 -9.26
C GLY A 113 -11.18 3.82 -10.45
N VAL A 114 -11.21 4.80 -11.37
CA VAL A 114 -12.04 4.76 -12.59
C VAL A 114 -11.64 3.60 -13.51
N PHE A 115 -10.34 3.37 -13.69
CA PHE A 115 -9.81 2.25 -14.48
C PHE A 115 -9.80 0.91 -13.72
N LYS A 116 -10.38 0.86 -12.52
CA LYS A 116 -10.49 -0.35 -11.68
C LYS A 116 -9.14 -0.97 -11.29
N LEU A 117 -8.11 -0.13 -11.14
CA LEU A 117 -6.76 -0.54 -10.78
C LEU A 117 -6.56 -0.71 -9.26
N GLY A 118 -7.60 -0.52 -8.44
CA GLY A 118 -7.53 -0.81 -6.99
C GLY A 118 -7.25 -2.27 -6.66
N ALA A 119 -7.54 -3.19 -7.59
CA ALA A 119 -7.16 -4.59 -7.45
C ALA A 119 -5.64 -4.80 -7.57
N VAL A 120 -4.92 -3.92 -8.28
CA VAL A 120 -3.49 -4.08 -8.56
C VAL A 120 -2.64 -3.94 -7.29
N ILE A 121 -3.08 -3.10 -6.35
CA ILE A 121 -2.40 -2.86 -5.08
C ILE A 121 -2.31 -4.14 -4.23
N LYS A 122 -3.23 -5.09 -4.43
CA LYS A 122 -3.19 -6.41 -3.76
C LYS A 122 -2.00 -7.28 -4.19
N PHE A 123 -1.35 -6.95 -5.30
CA PHE A 123 -0.16 -7.66 -5.77
C PHE A 123 1.14 -7.10 -5.22
N ILE A 124 1.11 -6.00 -4.44
CA ILE A 124 2.32 -5.46 -3.81
C ILE A 124 2.76 -6.45 -2.72
N PRO A 125 3.98 -7.01 -2.82
CA PRO A 125 4.47 -7.97 -1.84
C PRO A 125 4.47 -7.41 -0.42
N TYR A 126 4.01 -8.21 0.54
CA TYR A 126 4.03 -7.83 1.95
C TYR A 126 5.40 -7.39 2.50
N PRO A 127 6.54 -8.00 2.09
CA PRO A 127 7.88 -7.53 2.50
C PRO A 127 8.17 -6.08 2.10
N ILE A 128 7.62 -5.60 0.99
CA ILE A 128 7.80 -4.21 0.52
C ILE A 128 7.10 -3.24 1.46
N ILE A 129 5.85 -3.56 1.83
CA ILE A 129 5.05 -2.74 2.75
C ILE A 129 5.77 -2.63 4.09
N VAL A 130 6.22 -3.76 4.65
CA VAL A 130 6.92 -3.77 5.94
C VAL A 130 8.24 -3.00 5.86
N GLY A 131 9.02 -3.18 4.78
CA GLY A 131 10.26 -2.44 4.56
C GLY A 131 10.04 -0.93 4.51
N PHE A 132 9.04 -0.47 3.76
CA PHE A 132 8.64 0.94 3.72
C PHE A 132 8.19 1.46 5.08
N THR A 133 7.25 0.81 5.74
CA THR A 133 6.72 1.28 7.02
C THR A 133 7.81 1.34 8.10
N SER A 134 8.71 0.34 8.15
CA SER A 134 9.85 0.35 9.07
C SER A 134 10.85 1.46 8.73
N GLY A 135 11.13 1.72 7.45
CA GLY A 135 12.01 2.80 7.02
C GLY A 135 11.43 4.19 7.33
N ILE A 136 10.13 4.38 7.08
CA ILE A 136 9.37 5.58 7.45
C ILE A 136 9.42 5.79 8.97
N ALA A 137 9.26 4.75 9.77
CA ALA A 137 9.36 4.87 11.22
C ALA A 137 10.75 5.38 11.67
N VAL A 138 11.83 4.87 11.09
CA VAL A 138 13.21 5.31 11.40
C VAL A 138 13.45 6.76 10.98
N THR A 139 12.95 7.16 9.82
CA THR A 139 13.08 8.54 9.33
C THR A 139 12.24 9.53 10.14
N ILE A 140 11.00 9.17 10.54
CA ILE A 140 10.21 9.96 11.49
C ILE A 140 10.97 10.08 12.81
N PHE A 141 11.45 8.99 13.41
CA PHE A 141 12.23 9.05 14.64
C PHE A 141 13.41 10.02 14.52
N THR A 142 14.14 9.97 13.40
CA THR A 142 15.25 10.88 13.10
C THR A 142 14.82 12.35 13.02
N THR A 143 13.67 12.66 12.42
CA THR A 143 13.16 14.04 12.40
C THR A 143 12.86 14.57 13.81
N GLN A 144 12.51 13.70 14.75
CA GLN A 144 12.13 14.12 16.10
C GLN A 144 13.34 14.35 17.02
N ILE A 145 14.53 13.87 16.68
CA ILE A 145 15.73 14.00 17.53
C ILE A 145 16.04 15.46 17.87
N ALA A 146 15.91 16.38 16.89
CA ALA A 146 16.11 17.80 17.10
C ALA A 146 15.19 18.35 18.20
N ASP A 147 13.90 18.04 18.13
CA ASP A 147 12.88 18.51 19.08
C ASP A 147 12.85 17.73 20.38
N VAL A 148 13.37 16.49 20.43
CA VAL A 148 13.55 15.76 21.69
C VAL A 148 14.63 16.44 22.52
N PHE A 149 15.78 16.74 21.92
CA PHE A 149 16.91 17.35 22.63
C PHE A 149 16.86 18.88 22.67
N GLY A 150 15.94 19.51 21.93
CA GLY A 150 15.84 20.97 21.81
C GLY A 150 17.10 21.58 21.20
N LEU A 151 17.64 20.94 20.16
CA LEU A 151 18.87 21.38 19.50
C LEU A 151 18.68 22.73 18.82
N ASN A 152 19.68 23.59 18.91
CA ASN A 152 19.72 24.86 18.21
C ASN A 152 20.78 24.81 17.11
N PHE A 153 20.36 25.05 15.86
CA PHE A 153 21.23 24.95 14.69
C PHE A 153 21.87 26.28 14.27
N GLY A 154 21.68 27.37 15.02
CA GLY A 154 22.33 28.65 14.74
C GLY A 154 22.02 29.23 13.34
N GLY A 155 20.89 28.84 12.74
CA GLY A 155 20.52 29.21 11.37
C GLY A 155 21.02 28.27 10.27
N GLU A 156 21.80 27.23 10.59
CA GLU A 156 22.13 26.16 9.63
C GLU A 156 20.83 25.43 9.23
N LYS A 157 20.61 25.28 7.92
CA LYS A 157 19.46 24.54 7.39
C LYS A 157 19.67 23.05 7.63
N VAL A 158 18.73 22.42 8.32
CA VAL A 158 18.72 20.96 8.49
C VAL A 158 18.35 20.29 7.16
N PRO A 159 19.22 19.43 6.60
CA PRO A 159 18.95 18.72 5.35
C PRO A 159 17.68 17.86 5.43
N GLY A 160 17.09 17.51 4.29
CA GLY A 160 15.93 16.61 4.24
C GLY A 160 16.29 15.14 4.40
N ASP A 161 17.46 14.75 3.90
CA ASP A 161 17.96 13.38 3.88
C ASP A 161 18.44 12.91 5.26
N PHE A 162 18.48 11.60 5.45
CA PHE A 162 18.79 10.98 6.73
C PHE A 162 20.24 11.21 7.18
N ILE A 163 21.20 11.06 6.27
CA ILE A 163 22.63 11.16 6.62
C ILE A 163 23.00 12.60 6.97
N GLY A 164 22.56 13.56 6.15
CA GLY A 164 22.76 14.98 6.36
C GLY A 164 22.18 15.45 7.70
N LYS A 165 20.97 15.00 8.05
CA LYS A 165 20.35 15.28 9.37
C LYS A 165 21.25 14.85 10.52
N TRP A 166 21.66 13.59 10.55
CA TRP A 166 22.48 13.06 11.64
C TRP A 166 23.82 13.78 11.75
N LEU A 167 24.44 14.13 10.61
CA LEU A 167 25.70 14.85 10.60
C LEU A 167 25.56 16.28 11.18
N VAL A 168 24.46 16.97 10.90
CA VAL A 168 24.14 18.28 11.53
C VAL A 168 23.82 18.13 13.02
N TYR A 169 23.06 17.10 13.40
CA TYR A 169 22.74 16.83 14.80
C TYR A 169 23.99 16.55 15.64
N PHE A 170 24.94 15.76 15.13
CA PHE A 170 26.20 15.52 15.83
C PHE A 170 27.04 16.79 15.97
N ARG A 171 27.03 17.67 14.96
CA ARG A 171 27.75 18.96 15.01
C ARG A 171 27.19 19.93 16.06
N HIS A 172 25.88 19.88 16.32
CA HIS A 172 25.18 20.78 17.24
C HIS A 172 24.75 20.09 18.55
N PHE A 173 25.30 18.91 18.86
CA PHE A 173 24.88 18.13 20.01
C PHE A 173 25.29 18.79 21.35
N ASP A 174 26.20 19.75 21.32
CA ASP A 174 26.57 20.61 22.45
C ASP A 174 25.46 21.61 22.83
N THR A 175 24.51 21.88 21.93
CA THR A 175 23.39 22.82 22.16
C THR A 175 22.17 22.20 22.86
N VAL A 176 22.31 20.99 23.41
CA VAL A 176 21.20 20.25 24.05
C VAL A 176 20.54 21.06 25.16
N ASN A 177 19.21 21.12 25.09
CA ASN A 177 18.36 21.67 26.13
C ASN A 177 17.79 20.55 27.01
N TRP A 178 18.32 20.45 28.23
CA TRP A 178 17.95 19.41 29.18
C TRP A 178 16.50 19.52 29.69
N TRP A 179 15.94 20.73 29.78
CA TRP A 179 14.55 20.92 30.15
C TRP A 179 13.62 20.37 29.08
N ASN A 180 13.90 20.68 27.81
CA ASN A 180 13.14 20.15 26.69
C ASN A 180 13.30 18.62 26.55
N THR A 181 14.49 18.09 26.83
CA THR A 181 14.74 16.64 26.91
C THR A 181 13.91 15.99 28.00
N ALA A 182 13.87 16.57 29.21
CA ALA A 182 13.06 16.06 30.32
C ALA A 182 11.57 16.06 29.98
N VAL A 183 11.06 17.14 29.35
CA VAL A 183 9.69 17.25 28.86
C VAL A 183 9.36 16.15 27.85
N SER A 184 10.26 15.90 26.90
CA SER A 184 10.10 14.85 25.88
C SER A 184 10.06 13.45 26.50
N ILE A 185 10.98 13.16 27.42
CA ILE A 185 11.00 11.89 28.15
C ILE A 185 9.75 11.72 29.00
N ALA A 186 9.32 12.76 29.71
CA ALA A 186 8.09 12.73 30.51
C ALA A 186 6.86 12.42 29.63
N SER A 187 6.76 13.04 28.45
CA SER A 187 5.73 12.72 27.47
C SER A 187 5.74 11.24 27.08
N ILE A 188 6.91 10.70 26.70
CA ILE A 188 7.07 9.27 26.34
C ILE A 188 6.65 8.36 27.49
N VAL A 189 7.08 8.65 28.72
CA VAL A 189 6.76 7.87 29.92
C VAL A 189 5.26 7.87 30.20
N ILE A 190 4.60 9.03 30.14
CA ILE A 190 3.15 9.13 30.32
C ILE A 190 2.41 8.30 29.26
N ILE A 191 2.82 8.40 27.99
CA ILE A 191 2.19 7.64 26.90
C ILE A 191 2.35 6.14 27.10
N ALA A 192 3.55 5.68 27.49
CA ALA A 192 3.85 4.27 27.69
C ALA A 192 3.12 3.67 28.91
N ILE A 193 2.91 4.46 29.96
CA ILE A 193 2.27 4.01 31.21
C ILE A 193 0.74 4.07 31.14
N THR A 194 0.17 5.05 30.43
CA THR A 194 -1.29 5.29 30.36
C THR A 194 -2.12 4.02 30.07
N PRO A 195 -1.76 3.15 29.10
CA PRO A 195 -2.54 1.95 28.79
C PRO A 195 -2.74 0.99 29.97
N LYS A 196 -1.91 1.09 31.03
CA LYS A 196 -2.08 0.32 32.27
C LYS A 196 -3.23 0.81 33.14
N PHE A 197 -3.61 2.08 33.01
CA PHE A 197 -4.65 2.73 33.83
C PHE A 197 -5.94 2.98 33.05
N SER A 198 -5.85 3.37 31.77
CA SER A 198 -7.01 3.64 30.91
C SER A 198 -6.78 3.11 29.51
N LYS A 199 -7.73 2.30 29.04
CA LYS A 199 -7.78 1.82 27.64
C LYS A 199 -8.67 2.69 26.75
N LYS A 200 -9.44 3.61 27.33
CA LYS A 200 -10.39 4.46 26.60
C LYS A 200 -9.77 5.78 26.14
N ILE A 201 -8.90 6.36 26.96
CA ILE A 201 -8.27 7.65 26.69
C ILE A 201 -6.84 7.40 26.19
N PRO A 202 -6.42 7.92 25.02
CA PRO A 202 -5.06 7.78 24.52
C PRO A 202 -4.04 8.43 25.45
N GLY A 203 -2.90 7.75 25.64
CA GLY A 203 -1.77 8.30 26.39
C GLY A 203 -1.21 9.59 25.80
N SER A 204 -1.29 9.78 24.47
CA SER A 204 -0.85 11.02 23.80
C SER A 204 -1.66 12.23 24.22
N LEU A 205 -2.97 12.09 24.38
CA LEU A 205 -3.84 13.17 24.84
C LEU A 205 -3.54 13.54 26.30
N ILE A 206 -3.39 12.53 27.17
CA ILE A 206 -3.05 12.76 28.58
C ILE A 206 -1.68 13.44 28.69
N ALA A 207 -0.69 12.97 27.93
CA ALA A 207 0.63 13.56 27.90
C ALA A 207 0.57 15.03 27.48
N ILE A 208 -0.14 15.36 26.39
CA ILE A 208 -0.28 16.76 25.96
C ILE A 208 -0.92 17.61 27.04
N ILE A 209 -2.02 17.19 27.65
CA ILE A 209 -2.69 18.00 28.68
C ILE A 209 -1.79 18.20 29.90
N VAL A 210 -1.27 17.11 30.47
CA VAL A 210 -0.49 17.15 31.71
C VAL A 210 0.82 17.90 31.51
N VAL A 211 1.54 17.61 30.44
CA VAL A 211 2.84 18.23 30.14
C VAL A 211 2.67 19.70 29.77
N THR A 212 1.61 20.06 29.03
CA THR A 212 1.32 21.48 28.72
C THR A 212 1.04 22.28 29.99
N VAL A 213 0.21 21.76 30.90
CA VAL A 213 -0.06 22.43 32.18
C VAL A 213 1.22 22.56 33.01
N ALA A 214 2.02 21.49 33.10
CA ALA A 214 3.28 21.52 33.83
C ALA A 214 4.27 22.55 33.26
N VAL A 215 4.49 22.56 31.95
CA VAL A 215 5.40 23.51 31.30
C VAL A 215 4.87 24.94 31.40
N TYR A 216 3.55 25.15 31.25
CA TYR A 216 2.94 26.47 31.44
C TYR A 216 3.20 27.02 32.85
N LEU A 217 3.03 26.19 33.89
CA LEU A 217 3.34 26.58 35.27
C LEU A 217 4.84 26.83 35.49
N MET A 218 5.71 26.02 34.87
CA MET A 218 7.17 26.19 34.92
C MET A 218 7.63 27.49 34.25
N LYS A 219 7.04 27.87 33.11
CA LYS A 219 7.30 29.17 32.46
C LYS A 219 6.83 30.32 33.33
N MET A 220 5.56 30.31 33.74
CA MET A 220 4.93 31.43 34.45
C MET A 220 5.45 31.65 35.88
N TYR A 221 5.73 30.57 36.62
CA TYR A 221 6.10 30.66 38.04
C TYR A 221 7.52 30.17 38.33
N GLY A 222 8.11 29.35 37.46
CA GLY A 222 9.44 28.78 37.63
C GLY A 222 10.56 29.51 36.90
N GLY A 223 10.26 30.49 36.04
CA GLY A 223 11.25 31.24 35.26
C GLY A 223 12.00 30.40 34.22
N ILE A 224 11.41 29.28 33.77
CA ILE A 224 12.02 28.36 32.80
C ILE A 224 11.47 28.68 31.41
N ASP A 225 12.08 29.65 30.72
CA ASP A 225 11.61 30.11 29.40
C ASP A 225 12.21 29.33 28.22
N CYS A 226 13.17 28.45 28.47
CA CYS A 226 13.90 27.73 27.43
C CYS A 226 13.14 26.55 26.80
N ILE A 227 11.87 26.32 27.12
CA ILE A 227 11.09 25.23 26.51
C ILE A 227 10.24 25.80 25.37
N ASP A 228 10.58 25.49 24.13
CA ASP A 228 9.81 25.94 22.97
C ASP A 228 8.40 25.34 22.98
N THR A 229 7.41 26.18 22.72
CA THR A 229 6.02 25.82 22.50
C THR A 229 5.61 26.05 21.04
N ILE A 230 4.45 25.55 20.64
CA ILE A 230 3.92 25.81 19.30
C ILE A 230 3.82 27.32 19.03
N GLY A 231 3.36 28.11 19.99
CA GLY A 231 3.20 29.57 19.85
C GLY A 231 4.53 30.31 19.71
N ASP A 232 5.62 29.75 20.21
CA ASP A 232 6.96 30.34 20.06
C ASP A 232 7.51 30.14 18.63
N ARG A 233 7.08 29.08 17.94
CA ARG A 233 7.58 28.72 16.60
C ARG A 233 6.62 29.04 15.46
N PHE A 234 5.32 29.10 15.72
CA PHE A 234 4.28 29.25 14.71
C PHE A 234 3.25 30.30 15.13
N SER A 235 2.84 31.13 14.16
CA SER A 235 1.65 31.95 14.31
C SER A 235 0.42 31.06 14.12
N ILE A 236 -0.42 30.95 15.14
CA ILE A 236 -1.62 30.13 15.11
C ILE A 236 -2.82 30.95 14.63
N LYS A 237 -3.51 30.45 13.61
CA LYS A 237 -4.76 31.05 13.13
C LYS A 237 -5.94 30.13 13.42
N ALA A 238 -6.92 30.64 14.17
CA ALA A 238 -8.15 29.92 14.51
C ALA A 238 -9.27 30.25 13.51
N GLU A 239 -8.99 30.14 12.22
CA GLU A 239 -9.93 30.46 11.15
C GLU A 239 -9.94 29.38 10.06
N LEU A 240 -11.04 29.28 9.33
CA LEU A 240 -11.09 28.48 8.11
C LEU A 240 -10.32 29.23 7.02
N PRO A 241 -9.33 28.59 6.38
CA PRO A 241 -8.55 29.25 5.34
C PRO A 241 -9.39 29.44 4.07
N ASP A 242 -9.10 30.51 3.35
CA ASP A 242 -9.64 30.72 2.00
C ASP A 242 -9.12 29.65 1.04
N ALA A 243 -9.93 29.34 0.02
CA ALA A 243 -9.50 28.46 -1.06
C ALA A 243 -8.49 29.18 -1.96
N VAL A 244 -7.27 28.65 -2.04
CA VAL A 244 -6.19 29.18 -2.87
C VAL A 244 -5.87 28.18 -3.98
N MET A 245 -6.00 28.63 -5.22
CA MET A 245 -5.55 27.89 -6.39
C MET A 245 -4.12 28.35 -6.75
N PRO A 246 -3.10 27.46 -6.72
CA PRO A 246 -1.76 27.83 -7.13
C PRO A 246 -1.71 28.04 -8.65
N ALA A 247 -0.77 28.87 -9.10
CA ALA A 247 -0.49 29.00 -10.53
C ALA A 247 -0.02 27.64 -11.08
N LEU A 248 -0.72 27.13 -12.09
CA LEU A 248 -0.37 25.91 -12.79
C LEU A 248 0.61 26.26 -13.91
N ASP A 249 1.90 26.08 -13.63
CA ASP A 249 2.94 26.11 -14.65
C ASP A 249 3.18 24.71 -15.21
N TRP A 250 3.30 24.62 -16.54
CA TRP A 250 3.61 23.37 -17.23
C TRP A 250 4.96 22.80 -16.79
N GLU A 251 5.94 23.65 -16.53
CA GLU A 251 7.26 23.21 -16.04
C GLU A 251 7.15 22.60 -14.64
N ALA A 252 6.40 23.25 -13.74
CA ALA A 252 6.12 22.72 -12.41
C ALA A 252 5.39 21.37 -12.47
N ILE A 253 4.37 21.22 -13.34
CA ILE A 253 3.65 19.96 -13.54
C ILE A 253 4.62 18.86 -13.97
N LYS A 254 5.52 19.13 -14.93
CA LYS A 254 6.48 18.15 -15.42
C LYS A 254 7.45 17.70 -14.32
N ASN A 255 7.97 18.64 -13.53
CA ASN A 255 8.93 18.35 -12.47
C ASN A 255 8.31 17.67 -11.25
N LEU A 256 7.04 17.97 -10.95
CA LEU A 256 6.30 17.40 -9.82
C LEU A 256 5.58 16.09 -10.16
N PHE A 257 5.53 15.68 -11.43
CA PHE A 257 4.83 14.46 -11.84
C PHE A 257 5.35 13.18 -11.16
N PRO A 258 6.67 12.92 -11.04
CA PRO A 258 7.17 11.75 -10.32
C PRO A 258 6.75 11.75 -8.85
N VAL A 259 6.86 12.92 -8.20
CA VAL A 259 6.45 13.13 -6.81
C VAL A 259 4.95 12.88 -6.62
N ALA A 260 4.12 13.35 -7.56
CA ALA A 260 2.68 13.12 -7.53
C ALA A 260 2.33 11.63 -7.64
N ILE A 261 3.07 10.86 -8.46
CA ILE A 261 2.94 9.39 -8.52
C ILE A 261 3.27 8.79 -7.15
N THR A 262 4.35 9.21 -6.51
CA THR A 262 4.74 8.70 -5.18
C THR A 262 3.66 8.97 -4.14
N ILE A 263 3.11 10.20 -4.09
CA ILE A 263 2.01 10.55 -3.19
C ILE A 263 0.78 9.68 -3.47
N ALA A 264 0.40 9.52 -4.75
CA ALA A 264 -0.76 8.74 -5.14
C ALA A 264 -0.59 7.26 -4.78
N VAL A 265 0.54 6.64 -5.12
CA VAL A 265 0.82 5.22 -4.84
C VAL A 265 0.88 4.97 -3.34
N LEU A 266 1.60 5.79 -2.59
CA LEU A 266 1.67 5.67 -1.13
C LEU A 266 0.29 5.85 -0.49
N GLY A 267 -0.45 6.87 -0.91
CA GLY A 267 -1.81 7.12 -0.44
C GLY A 267 -2.76 5.96 -0.74
N ALA A 268 -2.65 5.37 -1.93
CA ALA A 268 -3.44 4.22 -2.33
C ALA A 268 -3.11 2.97 -1.50
N ILE A 269 -1.83 2.68 -1.29
CA ILE A 269 -1.36 1.53 -0.49
C ILE A 269 -1.84 1.65 0.94
N GLU A 270 -1.56 2.77 1.61
CA GLU A 270 -1.94 2.98 3.02
C GLU A 270 -3.45 2.92 3.22
N SER A 271 -4.20 3.57 2.31
CA SER A 271 -5.66 3.59 2.37
C SER A 271 -6.26 2.18 2.23
N LEU A 272 -5.82 1.42 1.22
CA LEU A 272 -6.35 0.08 0.99
C LEU A 272 -5.85 -0.94 2.02
N LEU A 273 -4.63 -0.78 2.54
CA LEU A 273 -4.12 -1.57 3.65
C LEU A 273 -4.95 -1.33 4.91
N SER A 274 -5.23 -0.06 5.23
CA SER A 274 -6.11 0.33 6.33
C SER A 274 -7.51 -0.27 6.17
N ALA A 275 -8.09 -0.18 4.97
CA ALA A 275 -9.40 -0.76 4.68
C ALA A 275 -9.39 -2.29 4.86
N THR A 276 -8.34 -2.96 4.38
CA THR A 276 -8.20 -4.42 4.47
C THR A 276 -8.04 -4.90 5.92
N VAL A 277 -7.27 -4.18 6.74
CA VAL A 277 -7.14 -4.48 8.17
C VAL A 277 -8.49 -4.26 8.87
N ALA A 278 -9.18 -3.16 8.58
CA ALA A 278 -10.49 -2.87 9.14
C ALA A 278 -11.52 -3.95 8.78
N ASP A 279 -11.57 -4.35 7.51
CA ASP A 279 -12.42 -5.43 6.99
C ASP A 279 -12.24 -6.73 7.76
N GLY A 280 -10.99 -7.11 8.05
CA GLY A 280 -10.68 -8.31 8.83
C GLY A 280 -11.19 -8.27 10.27
N VAL A 281 -11.29 -7.07 10.86
CA VAL A 281 -11.78 -6.87 12.23
C VAL A 281 -13.31 -6.83 12.27
N ILE A 282 -13.96 -6.19 11.30
CA ILE A 282 -15.43 -6.04 11.29
C ILE A 282 -16.17 -7.13 10.51
N GLY A 283 -15.45 -7.98 9.78
CA GLY A 283 -16.03 -9.04 8.94
C GLY A 283 -16.76 -8.52 7.70
N ASP A 284 -16.30 -7.43 7.08
CA ASP A 284 -16.87 -6.83 5.87
C ASP A 284 -15.86 -6.83 4.71
N LYS A 285 -16.27 -6.34 3.53
CA LYS A 285 -15.40 -6.04 2.40
C LYS A 285 -15.64 -4.63 1.89
N HIS A 286 -14.56 -3.86 1.82
CA HIS A 286 -14.54 -2.55 1.17
C HIS A 286 -14.54 -2.66 -0.35
N ASP A 287 -14.99 -1.60 -1.02
CA ASP A 287 -14.77 -1.41 -2.46
C ASP A 287 -13.49 -0.60 -2.69
N SER A 288 -12.44 -1.26 -3.18
CA SER A 288 -11.13 -0.62 -3.36
C SER A 288 -11.14 0.52 -4.37
N ASN A 289 -11.96 0.45 -5.43
CA ASN A 289 -11.97 1.48 -6.47
C ASN A 289 -12.70 2.74 -6.00
N THR A 290 -13.83 2.54 -5.31
CA THR A 290 -14.58 3.62 -4.67
C THR A 290 -13.72 4.31 -3.61
N GLU A 291 -12.94 3.53 -2.84
CA GLU A 291 -11.97 4.10 -1.89
C GLU A 291 -10.91 4.96 -2.59
N LEU A 292 -10.30 4.49 -3.68
CA LEU A 292 -9.31 5.29 -4.42
C LEU A 292 -9.89 6.59 -4.98
N ILE A 293 -11.13 6.56 -5.48
CA ILE A 293 -11.80 7.78 -5.96
C ILE A 293 -12.02 8.75 -4.80
N ALA A 294 -12.48 8.27 -3.65
CA ALA A 294 -12.68 9.09 -2.45
C ALA A 294 -11.38 9.75 -1.98
N GLN A 295 -10.29 8.97 -1.94
CA GLN A 295 -8.95 9.47 -1.65
C GLN A 295 -8.50 10.53 -2.66
N GLY A 296 -8.78 10.31 -3.94
CA GLY A 296 -8.42 11.24 -5.00
C GLY A 296 -9.17 12.56 -4.90
N VAL A 297 -10.49 12.52 -4.67
CA VAL A 297 -11.31 13.73 -4.43
C VAL A 297 -10.83 14.46 -3.17
N ALA A 298 -10.51 13.73 -2.10
CA ALA A 298 -10.00 14.31 -0.87
C ALA A 298 -8.65 15.03 -1.09
N ASN A 299 -7.73 14.41 -1.83
CA ASN A 299 -6.43 15.00 -2.17
C ASN A 299 -6.51 16.09 -3.26
N MET A 300 -7.62 16.22 -3.98
CA MET A 300 -7.87 17.39 -4.83
C MET A 300 -8.42 18.57 -4.02
N ALA A 301 -9.34 18.33 -3.09
CA ALA A 301 -10.00 19.40 -2.35
C ALA A 301 -9.14 19.96 -1.22
N THR A 302 -8.53 19.09 -0.42
CA THR A 302 -7.78 19.44 0.79
C THR A 302 -6.65 20.46 0.59
N PRO A 303 -5.77 20.34 -0.42
CA PRO A 303 -4.65 21.26 -0.57
C PRO A 303 -5.07 22.67 -1.01
N LEU A 304 -6.27 22.83 -1.58
CA LEU A 304 -6.82 24.17 -1.90
C LEU A 304 -7.11 24.99 -0.65
N PHE A 305 -7.34 24.33 0.49
CA PHE A 305 -7.52 24.97 1.79
C PHE A 305 -6.24 24.92 2.63
N GLY A 306 -5.07 24.75 1.99
CA GLY A 306 -3.78 24.69 2.68
C GLY A 306 -3.49 23.38 3.39
N GLY A 307 -4.33 22.36 3.26
CA GLY A 307 -4.06 21.03 3.80
C GLY A 307 -2.90 20.32 3.06
N ILE A 308 -2.43 19.24 3.65
CA ILE A 308 -1.37 18.37 3.13
C ILE A 308 -1.97 17.07 2.57
N PRO A 309 -1.20 16.25 1.84
CA PRO A 309 -1.63 14.93 1.41
C PRO A 309 -2.27 14.09 2.52
N ALA A 310 -3.35 13.39 2.19
CA ALA A 310 -4.13 12.58 3.11
C ALA A 310 -4.30 11.15 2.61
N THR A 311 -4.49 10.23 3.56
CA THR A 311 -4.85 8.83 3.28
C THR A 311 -5.70 8.25 4.41
N GLY A 312 -6.19 7.02 4.25
CA GLY A 312 -6.79 6.22 5.31
C GLY A 312 -5.74 5.87 6.38
N ALA A 313 -6.09 6.05 7.65
CA ALA A 313 -5.16 5.81 8.76
C ALA A 313 -5.58 4.61 9.61
N ILE A 314 -4.72 3.59 9.68
CA ILE A 314 -4.96 2.35 10.44
C ILE A 314 -5.28 2.67 11.90
N ALA A 315 -4.45 3.47 12.57
CA ALA A 315 -4.62 3.76 14.01
C ALA A 315 -5.96 4.44 14.33
N ARG A 316 -6.38 5.41 13.50
CA ARG A 316 -7.66 6.15 13.68
C ARG A 316 -8.85 5.27 13.34
N THR A 317 -8.73 4.44 12.31
CA THR A 317 -9.75 3.45 11.92
C THR A 317 -9.94 2.40 13.01
N MET A 318 -8.85 1.88 13.59
CA MET A 318 -8.93 0.95 14.72
C MET A 318 -9.51 1.61 15.97
N ALA A 319 -9.15 2.86 16.26
CA ALA A 319 -9.78 3.61 17.34
C ALA A 319 -11.29 3.78 17.11
N ASN A 320 -11.71 4.03 15.87
CA ASN A 320 -13.13 4.14 15.50
C ASN A 320 -13.87 2.82 15.79
N ILE A 321 -13.34 1.71 15.28
CA ILE A 321 -13.94 0.37 15.48
C ILE A 321 -13.98 0.01 16.97
N ASN A 322 -12.90 0.22 17.71
CA ASN A 322 -12.80 -0.10 19.14
C ASN A 322 -13.74 0.74 20.01
N ASN A 323 -14.14 1.93 19.54
CA ASN A 323 -15.12 2.80 20.22
C ASN A 323 -16.54 2.64 19.68
N GLY A 324 -16.80 1.62 18.84
CA GLY A 324 -18.14 1.25 18.40
C GLY A 324 -18.60 1.87 17.08
N GLY A 325 -17.70 2.54 16.34
CA GLY A 325 -18.00 3.08 15.02
C GLY A 325 -18.30 1.96 14.02
N LYS A 326 -19.43 2.07 13.32
CA LYS A 326 -19.98 1.04 12.44
C LYS A 326 -20.34 1.56 11.05
N SER A 327 -20.42 2.88 10.88
CA SER A 327 -20.69 3.49 9.58
C SER A 327 -19.83 4.72 9.30
N PRO A 328 -19.80 5.21 8.04
CA PRO A 328 -18.99 6.37 7.70
C PRO A 328 -19.45 7.66 8.41
N VAL A 329 -20.64 7.67 9.02
CA VAL A 329 -21.12 8.77 9.86
C VAL A 329 -20.16 9.04 11.02
N ALA A 330 -19.52 8.01 11.59
CA ALA A 330 -18.53 8.21 12.65
C ALA A 330 -17.35 9.07 12.18
N GLY A 331 -16.91 8.88 10.93
CA GLY A 331 -15.86 9.69 10.32
C GLY A 331 -16.29 11.11 9.97
N ILE A 332 -17.56 11.31 9.60
CA ILE A 332 -18.15 12.64 9.43
C ILE A 332 -18.19 13.38 10.79
N VAL A 333 -18.66 12.72 11.85
CA VAL A 333 -18.67 13.29 13.21
C VAL A 333 -17.26 13.63 13.66
N HIS A 334 -16.28 12.76 13.40
CA HIS A 334 -14.86 13.02 13.66
C HIS A 334 -14.38 14.33 13.02
N ALA A 335 -14.70 14.56 11.74
CA ALA A 335 -14.33 15.78 11.05
C ALA A 335 -15.02 17.02 11.64
N VAL A 336 -16.30 16.92 12.01
CA VAL A 336 -17.05 18.01 12.66
C VAL A 336 -16.45 18.33 14.03
N VAL A 337 -16.10 17.32 14.82
CA VAL A 337 -15.47 17.51 16.14
C VAL A 337 -14.12 18.20 16.00
N LEU A 338 -13.29 17.80 15.03
CA LEU A 338 -12.04 18.50 14.74
C LEU A 338 -12.25 19.94 14.29
N LEU A 339 -13.28 20.22 13.48
CA LEU A 339 -13.64 21.57 13.08
C LEU A 339 -14.01 22.43 14.30
N LEU A 340 -14.82 21.90 15.21
CA LEU A 340 -15.17 22.61 16.45
C LEU A 340 -13.93 22.85 17.33
N ILE A 341 -13.02 21.87 17.41
CA ILE A 341 -11.75 22.03 18.13
C ILE A 341 -10.87 23.11 17.49
N LEU A 342 -10.77 23.14 16.15
CA LEU A 342 -10.02 24.17 15.44
C LEU A 342 -10.56 25.57 15.73
N LEU A 343 -11.88 25.75 15.72
CA LEU A 343 -12.49 27.06 15.92
C LEU A 343 -12.48 27.51 17.39
N LEU A 344 -12.61 26.57 18.34
CA LEU A 344 -12.80 26.90 19.76
C LEU A 344 -11.54 26.74 20.61
N LEU A 345 -10.70 25.74 20.32
CA LEU A 345 -9.59 25.31 21.18
C LEU A 345 -8.21 25.53 20.54
N MET A 346 -8.11 25.91 19.27
CA MET A 346 -6.81 26.16 18.62
C MET A 346 -5.96 27.25 19.32
N PRO A 347 -6.54 28.33 19.90
CA PRO A 347 -5.76 29.26 20.71
C PRO A 347 -5.08 28.62 21.94
N LEU A 348 -5.56 27.48 22.44
CA LEU A 348 -4.90 26.75 23.52
C LEU A 348 -3.73 25.90 23.03
N ALA A 349 -3.70 25.54 21.74
CA ALA A 349 -2.63 24.75 21.16
C ALA A 349 -1.27 25.47 21.20
N GLN A 350 -1.26 26.81 21.27
CA GLN A 350 -0.02 27.60 21.35
C GLN A 350 0.85 27.24 22.55
N TYR A 351 0.25 26.78 23.65
CA TYR A 351 0.98 26.45 24.87
C TYR A 351 1.61 25.06 24.84
N ILE A 352 1.30 24.23 23.83
CA ILE A 352 1.80 22.85 23.76
C ILE A 352 3.32 22.87 23.56
N PRO A 353 4.11 22.22 24.44
CA PRO A 353 5.56 22.14 24.30
C PRO A 353 5.97 21.29 23.09
N MET A 354 6.95 21.75 22.32
CA MET A 354 7.47 21.04 21.14
C MET A 354 8.06 19.67 21.51
N GLY A 355 8.81 19.58 22.61
CA GLY A 355 9.31 18.31 23.13
C GLY A 355 8.20 17.31 23.47
N CYS A 356 7.01 17.78 23.89
CA CYS A 356 5.87 16.90 24.15
C CYS A 356 5.38 16.23 22.85
N LEU A 357 5.24 17.00 21.77
CA LEU A 357 4.86 16.48 20.45
C LEU A 357 5.93 15.57 19.87
N ALA A 358 7.21 15.90 20.05
CA ALA A 358 8.32 15.05 19.64
C ALA A 358 8.25 13.70 20.36
N GLY A 359 7.98 13.69 21.67
CA GLY A 359 7.72 12.48 22.44
C GLY A 359 6.54 11.66 21.91
N VAL A 360 5.43 12.32 21.52
CA VAL A 360 4.29 11.65 20.86
C VAL A 360 4.74 10.96 19.56
N LEU A 361 5.49 11.65 18.70
CA LEU A 361 5.94 11.12 17.42
C LEU A 361 7.01 10.02 17.57
N VAL A 362 7.84 10.06 18.62
CA VAL A 362 8.76 8.96 18.96
C VAL A 362 7.98 7.69 19.32
N VAL A 363 6.90 7.79 20.10
CA VAL A 363 6.07 6.61 20.43
C VAL A 363 5.32 6.11 19.19
N VAL A 364 4.81 7.03 18.36
CA VAL A 364 4.15 6.68 17.10
C VAL A 364 5.11 5.96 16.15
N SER A 365 6.33 6.47 15.96
CA SER A 365 7.33 5.83 15.12
C SER A 365 7.76 4.46 15.65
N TYR A 366 7.92 4.32 16.97
CA TYR A 366 8.17 3.02 17.60
C TYR A 366 7.06 2.00 17.28
N ASN A 367 5.80 2.39 17.41
CA ASN A 367 4.66 1.52 17.11
C ASN A 367 4.54 1.20 15.61
N MET A 368 4.76 2.19 14.75
CA MET A 368 4.73 2.01 13.29
C MET A 368 5.88 1.13 12.79
N SER A 369 7.04 1.12 13.47
CA SER A 369 8.22 0.36 13.03
C SER A 369 7.95 -1.12 12.78
N GLY A 370 6.96 -1.71 13.46
CA GLY A 370 6.61 -3.11 13.30
C GLY A 370 7.80 -4.05 13.52
N TRP A 371 8.79 -3.66 14.34
CA TRP A 371 10.10 -4.33 14.43
C TRP A 371 10.03 -5.84 14.69
N ARG A 372 8.98 -6.31 15.36
CA ARG A 372 8.72 -7.75 15.57
C ARG A 372 8.36 -8.47 14.27
N VAL A 373 7.51 -7.86 13.44
CA VAL A 373 7.13 -8.34 12.10
C VAL A 373 8.36 -8.29 11.18
N PHE A 374 9.10 -7.18 11.21
CA PHE A 374 10.36 -7.06 10.46
C PHE A 374 11.32 -8.21 10.81
N LYS A 375 11.56 -8.45 12.11
CA LYS A 375 12.41 -9.54 12.59
C LYS A 375 11.88 -10.93 12.20
N ALA A 376 10.56 -11.12 12.17
CA ALA A 376 9.95 -12.37 11.74
C ALA A 376 10.18 -12.64 10.24
N LEU A 377 10.03 -11.60 9.40
CA LEU A 377 10.25 -11.69 7.96
C LEU A 377 11.71 -11.98 7.58
N LEU A 378 12.69 -11.66 8.44
CA LEU A 378 14.09 -12.05 8.21
C LEU A 378 14.32 -13.57 8.16
N LYS A 379 13.33 -14.38 8.56
CA LYS A 379 13.36 -15.86 8.49
C LYS A 379 12.71 -16.42 7.21
N ASN A 380 12.13 -15.57 6.35
CA ASN A 380 11.47 -15.98 5.11
C ASN A 380 12.48 -16.38 4.01
N PRO A 381 12.01 -16.88 2.84
CA PRO A 381 12.90 -17.15 1.71
C PRO A 381 13.79 -15.95 1.37
N LYS A 382 15.00 -16.24 0.85
CA LYS A 382 16.01 -15.21 0.57
C LYS A 382 15.49 -14.08 -0.32
N SER A 383 14.62 -14.38 -1.28
CA SER A 383 13.97 -13.38 -2.15
C SER A 383 13.21 -12.33 -1.33
N ASP A 384 12.40 -12.76 -0.36
CA ASP A 384 11.56 -11.88 0.45
C ASP A 384 12.43 -11.03 1.39
N VAL A 385 13.47 -11.63 1.96
CA VAL A 385 14.43 -10.93 2.83
C VAL A 385 15.21 -9.88 2.05
N THR A 386 15.68 -10.19 0.85
CA THR A 386 16.39 -9.22 -0.01
C THR A 386 15.50 -8.03 -0.34
N VAL A 387 14.23 -8.26 -0.69
CA VAL A 387 13.26 -7.19 -0.94
C VAL A 387 13.03 -6.32 0.29
N LEU A 388 12.79 -6.94 1.45
CA LEU A 388 12.58 -6.25 2.71
C LEU A 388 13.76 -5.32 3.04
N LEU A 389 14.98 -5.83 2.95
CA LEU A 389 16.18 -5.07 3.28
C LEU A 389 16.44 -3.95 2.26
N ILE A 390 16.33 -4.22 0.96
CA ILE A 390 16.51 -3.19 -0.08
C ILE A 390 15.50 -2.06 0.12
N THR A 391 14.22 -2.37 0.26
CA THR A 391 13.18 -1.36 0.45
C THR A 391 13.39 -0.55 1.73
N PHE A 392 13.75 -1.21 2.83
CA PHE A 392 14.09 -0.55 4.08
C PHE A 392 15.27 0.42 3.95
N PHE A 393 16.41 -0.04 3.41
CA PHE A 393 17.61 0.79 3.29
C PHE A 393 17.44 1.93 2.27
N LEU A 394 16.75 1.67 1.15
CA LEU A 394 16.44 2.74 0.19
C LEU A 394 15.60 3.84 0.83
N THR A 395 14.59 3.47 1.62
CA THR A 395 13.70 4.41 2.32
C THR A 395 14.46 5.25 3.34
N VAL A 396 15.41 4.64 4.06
CA VAL A 396 16.17 5.33 5.10
C VAL A 396 17.27 6.21 4.50
N ILE A 397 18.04 5.72 3.51
CA ILE A 397 19.28 6.36 3.07
C ILE A 397 19.05 7.40 1.98
N PHE A 398 18.21 7.10 0.99
CA PHE A 398 18.03 7.97 -0.18
C PHE A 398 16.84 8.89 0.04
N ASP A 399 15.64 8.38 -0.19
CA ASP A 399 14.37 9.01 0.13
C ASP A 399 13.23 8.01 -0.15
N LEU A 400 12.01 8.39 0.22
CA LEU A 400 10.82 7.56 0.01
C LEU A 400 10.45 7.43 -1.49
N THR A 401 10.78 8.43 -2.30
CA THR A 401 10.45 8.49 -3.73
C THR A 401 11.21 7.40 -4.50
N VAL A 402 12.55 7.42 -4.41
CA VAL A 402 13.45 6.43 -4.99
C VAL A 402 13.11 5.04 -4.47
N ALA A 403 12.82 4.92 -3.17
CA ALA A 403 12.48 3.64 -2.58
C ALA A 403 11.19 3.04 -3.17
N ILE A 404 10.14 3.85 -3.41
CA ILE A 404 8.89 3.40 -4.03
C ILE A 404 9.11 3.02 -5.51
N GLU A 405 9.84 3.84 -6.27
CA GLU A 405 10.13 3.56 -7.69
C GLU A 405 10.89 2.24 -7.87
N VAL A 406 12.02 2.11 -7.16
CA VAL A 406 12.87 0.92 -7.23
C VAL A 406 12.15 -0.29 -6.63
N GLY A 407 11.44 -0.10 -5.52
CA GLY A 407 10.65 -1.15 -4.87
C GLY A 407 9.59 -1.73 -5.80
N LEU A 408 8.88 -0.90 -6.56
CA LEU A 408 7.89 -1.34 -7.54
C LEU A 408 8.52 -2.15 -8.68
N VAL A 409 9.66 -1.70 -9.22
CA VAL A 409 10.38 -2.44 -10.27
C VAL A 409 10.81 -3.81 -9.77
N ILE A 410 11.38 -3.88 -8.56
CA ILE A 410 11.77 -5.15 -7.93
C ILE A 410 10.55 -6.04 -7.70
N ALA A 411 9.41 -5.48 -7.25
CA ALA A 411 8.16 -6.21 -7.08
C ALA A 411 7.72 -6.88 -8.38
N CYS A 412 7.71 -6.13 -9.49
CA CYS A 412 7.32 -6.63 -10.80
C CYS A 412 8.25 -7.75 -11.27
N VAL A 413 9.57 -7.58 -11.11
CA VAL A 413 10.56 -8.59 -11.50
C VAL A 413 10.38 -9.88 -10.70
N LEU A 414 10.20 -9.77 -9.37
CA LEU A 414 10.01 -10.94 -8.52
C LEU A 414 8.67 -11.62 -8.72
N PHE A 415 7.62 -10.86 -8.98
CA PHE A 415 6.32 -11.40 -9.37
C PHE A 415 6.45 -12.21 -10.68
N MET A 416 7.10 -11.63 -11.71
CA MET A 416 7.36 -12.35 -12.96
C MET A 416 8.16 -13.63 -12.73
N ARG A 417 9.23 -13.55 -11.92
CA ARG A 417 10.05 -14.72 -11.58
C ARG A 417 9.24 -15.82 -10.89
N ARG A 418 8.39 -15.46 -9.93
CA ARG A 418 7.56 -16.44 -9.20
C ARG A 418 6.51 -17.10 -10.09
N VAL A 419 5.94 -16.36 -11.06
CA VAL A 419 5.02 -16.93 -12.07
C VAL A 419 5.77 -17.89 -13.00
N MET A 420 7.01 -17.56 -13.39
CA MET A 420 7.85 -18.46 -14.20
C MET A 420 8.23 -19.74 -13.45
N GLU A 421 8.58 -19.64 -12.17
CA GLU A 421 8.98 -20.80 -11.34
C GLU A 421 7.81 -21.76 -11.06
N THR A 422 6.56 -21.30 -11.10
CA THR A 422 5.38 -22.18 -10.98
C THR A 422 5.04 -22.97 -12.25
N THR A 423 5.78 -22.78 -13.35
CA THR A 423 5.52 -23.51 -14.59
C THR A 423 6.53 -24.62 -14.79
N GLU A 424 6.04 -25.86 -14.75
CA GLU A 424 6.80 -27.07 -14.97
C GLU A 424 6.35 -27.76 -16.27
N ILE A 425 7.32 -28.25 -17.04
CA ILE A 425 7.07 -29.10 -18.20
C ILE A 425 7.63 -30.47 -17.85
N SER A 426 6.76 -31.47 -17.78
CA SER A 426 7.14 -32.87 -17.53
C SER A 426 6.97 -33.69 -18.79
N VAL A 427 7.86 -34.67 -18.96
CA VAL A 427 7.82 -35.64 -20.07
C VAL A 427 7.42 -36.99 -19.51
N ILE A 428 6.35 -37.57 -20.03
CA ILE A 428 5.82 -38.86 -19.61
C ILE A 428 6.06 -39.85 -20.76
N LYS A 429 6.91 -40.86 -20.53
CA LYS A 429 7.38 -41.79 -21.58
C LYS A 429 6.72 -43.17 -21.55
N ASP A 430 6.38 -43.69 -20.37
CA ASP A 430 6.00 -45.10 -20.23
C ASP A 430 4.51 -45.30 -19.91
N GLU A 431 4.07 -44.79 -18.77
CA GLU A 431 2.67 -44.92 -18.31
C GLU A 431 2.14 -43.61 -17.76
N ILE A 432 0.85 -43.37 -18.00
CA ILE A 432 0.11 -42.29 -17.36
C ILE A 432 -0.82 -42.94 -16.35
N ASP A 433 -0.62 -42.64 -15.06
CA ASP A 433 -1.59 -42.95 -14.02
C ASP A 433 -2.62 -41.81 -13.92
N PRO A 434 -3.88 -42.01 -14.33
CA PRO A 434 -4.92 -41.00 -14.20
C PRO A 434 -5.27 -40.67 -12.74
N ASN A 435 -4.95 -41.58 -11.80
CA ASN A 435 -5.35 -41.53 -10.40
C ASN A 435 -4.28 -40.98 -9.46
N ALA A 436 -3.04 -40.78 -9.93
CA ALA A 436 -1.94 -40.25 -9.12
C ALA A 436 -2.19 -38.84 -8.53
N GLU A 437 -3.28 -38.16 -8.94
CA GLU A 437 -3.57 -36.77 -8.56
C GLU A 437 -4.96 -36.54 -7.95
N THR A 438 -5.78 -37.59 -7.80
CA THR A 438 -7.05 -37.52 -7.07
C THR A 438 -6.94 -38.41 -5.84
N ASP A 439 -7.17 -37.87 -4.63
CA ASP A 439 -7.32 -38.63 -3.36
C ASP A 439 -8.52 -39.61 -3.37
N ILE A 440 -9.05 -39.93 -4.55
CA ILE A 440 -10.19 -40.78 -4.82
C ILE A 440 -9.68 -41.86 -5.75
N THR A 441 -9.57 -43.08 -5.24
CA THR A 441 -9.27 -44.29 -6.01
C THR A 441 -10.46 -44.66 -6.89
N THR A 442 -10.59 -44.00 -8.04
CA THR A 442 -11.39 -44.52 -9.16
C THR A 442 -10.50 -45.50 -9.93
N ASN A 443 -10.94 -46.73 -10.16
CA ASN A 443 -10.20 -47.74 -10.95
C ASN A 443 -10.16 -47.37 -12.45
N GLU A 444 -9.54 -46.25 -12.83
CA GLU A 444 -9.14 -46.03 -14.22
C GLU A 444 -7.81 -46.74 -14.46
N GLU A 445 -7.78 -47.67 -15.42
CA GLU A 445 -6.61 -48.45 -15.81
C GLU A 445 -5.44 -47.52 -16.19
N HIS A 446 -4.20 -47.91 -15.83
CA HIS A 446 -3.00 -47.23 -16.27
C HIS A 446 -2.99 -47.12 -17.80
N LEU A 447 -2.87 -45.90 -18.31
CA LEU A 447 -2.86 -45.66 -19.75
C LEU A 447 -1.45 -45.93 -20.27
N ILE A 448 -1.30 -47.03 -21.00
CA ILE A 448 -0.04 -47.41 -21.66
C ILE A 448 0.17 -46.51 -22.88
N ILE A 449 1.34 -45.88 -22.96
CA ILE A 449 1.70 -45.04 -24.11
C ILE A 449 2.17 -45.96 -25.27
N PRO A 450 1.57 -45.86 -26.47
CA PRO A 450 1.98 -46.69 -27.61
C PRO A 450 3.42 -46.41 -28.05
N LYS A 451 4.13 -47.43 -28.56
CA LYS A 451 5.49 -47.26 -29.08
C LYS A 451 5.52 -46.25 -30.23
N GLY A 452 6.40 -45.26 -30.13
CA GLY A 452 6.50 -44.16 -31.10
C GLY A 452 5.58 -42.96 -30.81
N VAL A 453 4.91 -42.95 -29.65
CA VAL A 453 4.19 -41.79 -29.11
C VAL A 453 4.96 -41.22 -27.92
N GLU A 454 5.09 -39.90 -27.83
CA GLU A 454 5.59 -39.21 -26.63
C GLU A 454 4.52 -38.28 -26.07
N VAL A 455 4.38 -38.24 -24.74
CA VAL A 455 3.41 -37.37 -24.06
C VAL A 455 4.15 -36.33 -23.23
N TYR A 456 3.84 -35.06 -23.47
CA TYR A 456 4.36 -33.91 -22.74
C TYR A 456 3.23 -33.28 -21.95
N GLU A 457 3.44 -32.94 -20.68
CA GLU A 457 2.47 -32.21 -19.88
C GLU A 457 2.99 -30.83 -19.50
N ILE A 458 2.16 -29.82 -19.75
CA ILE A 458 2.44 -28.43 -19.40
C ILE A 458 1.63 -28.07 -18.16
N ASN A 459 2.34 -27.85 -17.06
CA ASN A 459 1.78 -27.45 -15.77
C ASN A 459 2.05 -25.97 -15.54
N GLY A 460 1.08 -25.10 -15.85
CA GLY A 460 1.21 -23.65 -15.66
C GLY A 460 0.83 -22.83 -16.91
N PRO A 461 0.79 -21.50 -16.80
CA PRO A 461 0.45 -20.60 -17.93
C PRO A 461 1.46 -20.73 -19.07
N TYR A 462 1.00 -20.81 -20.33
CA TYR A 462 1.90 -20.94 -21.48
C TYR A 462 2.15 -19.56 -22.12
N PHE A 463 3.25 -18.91 -21.72
CA PHE A 463 3.61 -17.55 -22.14
C PHE A 463 5.10 -17.41 -22.53
N PHE A 464 5.51 -16.21 -22.96
CA PHE A 464 6.85 -15.88 -23.49
C PHE A 464 8.03 -16.56 -22.76
N GLY A 465 8.01 -16.64 -21.42
CA GLY A 465 9.14 -17.14 -20.62
C GLY A 465 9.33 -18.66 -20.58
N ILE A 466 8.38 -19.46 -21.08
CA ILE A 466 8.37 -20.93 -20.89
C ILE A 466 8.62 -21.69 -22.18
N ALA A 467 8.35 -21.08 -23.32
CA ALA A 467 8.53 -21.72 -24.61
C ALA A 467 9.97 -22.14 -24.90
N THR A 468 10.95 -21.32 -24.51
CA THR A 468 12.38 -21.65 -24.62
C THR A 468 12.73 -22.88 -23.79
N LYS A 469 12.17 -23.01 -22.59
CA LYS A 469 12.35 -24.18 -21.72
C LYS A 469 11.75 -25.44 -22.35
N PHE A 470 10.63 -25.31 -23.06
CA PHE A 470 10.04 -26.41 -23.82
C PHE A 470 10.95 -26.86 -24.96
N GLU A 471 11.49 -25.92 -25.74
CA GLU A 471 12.46 -26.20 -26.82
C GLU A 471 13.74 -26.87 -26.30
N GLU A 472 14.28 -26.40 -25.16
CA GLU A 472 15.46 -27.00 -24.51
C GLU A 472 15.21 -28.46 -24.09
N VAL A 473 14.05 -28.74 -23.49
CA VAL A 473 13.66 -30.12 -23.11
C VAL A 473 13.54 -31.00 -24.36
N MET A 474 12.92 -30.50 -25.43
CA MET A 474 12.81 -31.23 -26.71
C MET A 474 14.18 -31.58 -27.30
N ALA A 475 15.12 -30.63 -27.28
CA ALA A 475 16.45 -30.81 -27.86
C ALA A 475 17.29 -31.86 -27.13
N GLN A 476 17.07 -32.05 -25.83
CA GLN A 476 17.83 -33.02 -25.02
C GLN A 476 17.37 -34.48 -25.20
N LEU A 477 16.15 -34.72 -25.68
CA LEU A 477 15.52 -36.05 -25.65
C LEU A 477 15.91 -36.97 -26.82
N GLY A 478 16.46 -36.42 -27.91
CA GLY A 478 17.16 -37.16 -28.98
C GLY A 478 16.33 -38.13 -29.84
N ASP A 479 15.19 -38.62 -29.35
CA ASP A 479 14.29 -39.53 -30.06
C ASP A 479 13.26 -38.79 -30.92
N ARG A 480 12.93 -39.38 -32.08
CA ARG A 480 11.94 -38.84 -33.02
C ARG A 480 10.67 -39.70 -33.00
N PRO A 481 9.67 -39.37 -32.16
CA PRO A 481 8.41 -40.09 -32.17
C PRO A 481 7.65 -39.88 -33.49
N LYS A 482 6.74 -40.81 -33.82
CA LYS A 482 5.77 -40.59 -34.90
C LYS A 482 4.68 -39.59 -34.49
N VAL A 483 4.27 -39.61 -33.21
CA VAL A 483 3.23 -38.74 -32.66
C VAL A 483 3.67 -38.12 -31.34
N ARG A 484 3.36 -36.83 -31.16
CA ARG A 484 3.63 -36.07 -29.95
C ARG A 484 2.34 -35.53 -29.38
N ILE A 485 1.97 -35.96 -28.17
CA ILE A 485 0.81 -35.46 -27.45
C ILE A 485 1.25 -34.38 -26.47
N ILE A 486 0.63 -33.20 -26.54
CA ILE A 486 0.84 -32.10 -25.60
C ILE A 486 -0.40 -31.94 -24.73
N ARG A 487 -0.29 -32.29 -23.46
CA ARG A 487 -1.34 -32.13 -22.45
C ARG A 487 -1.36 -30.70 -21.92
N MET A 488 -2.48 -30.01 -22.14
CA MET A 488 -2.72 -28.62 -21.79
C MET A 488 -3.80 -28.46 -20.69
N ARG A 489 -4.20 -29.55 -20.03
CA ARG A 489 -5.26 -29.54 -18.98
C ARG A 489 -4.99 -28.52 -17.87
N LYS A 490 -3.73 -28.36 -17.49
CA LYS A 490 -3.28 -27.45 -16.43
C LYS A 490 -2.77 -26.10 -16.95
N VAL A 491 -3.05 -25.76 -18.21
CA VAL A 491 -2.69 -24.47 -18.81
C VAL A 491 -3.85 -23.48 -18.64
N PRO A 492 -3.78 -22.51 -17.71
CA PRO A 492 -4.90 -21.60 -17.43
C PRO A 492 -5.16 -20.58 -18.56
N PHE A 493 -4.12 -20.18 -19.29
CA PHE A 493 -4.19 -19.28 -20.46
C PHE A 493 -2.96 -19.42 -21.35
N ILE A 494 -3.07 -18.90 -22.58
CA ILE A 494 -1.98 -18.77 -23.56
C ILE A 494 -1.95 -17.34 -24.11
N ASP A 495 -0.77 -16.72 -24.17
CA ASP A 495 -0.58 -15.38 -24.75
C ASP A 495 -0.13 -15.43 -26.22
N SER A 496 0.03 -14.27 -26.87
CA SER A 496 0.44 -14.20 -28.28
C SER A 496 1.79 -14.85 -28.54
N THR A 497 2.75 -14.74 -27.61
CA THR A 497 4.04 -15.41 -27.76
C THR A 497 3.90 -16.92 -27.58
N GLY A 498 3.11 -17.39 -26.61
CA GLY A 498 2.78 -18.79 -26.44
C GLY A 498 2.16 -19.39 -27.72
N ILE A 499 1.22 -18.68 -28.35
CA ILE A 499 0.63 -19.10 -29.64
C ILE A 499 1.73 -19.24 -30.71
N HIS A 500 2.56 -18.20 -30.89
CA HIS A 500 3.63 -18.21 -31.88
C HIS A 500 4.63 -19.35 -31.66
N ASN A 501 4.95 -19.65 -30.42
CA ASN A 501 5.92 -20.68 -30.07
C ASN A 501 5.32 -22.09 -30.22
N LEU A 502 4.06 -22.28 -29.84
CA LEU A 502 3.34 -23.52 -30.13
C LEU A 502 3.22 -23.74 -31.64
N GLU A 503 3.02 -22.67 -32.41
CA GLU A 503 2.93 -22.72 -33.87
C GLU A 503 4.28 -23.12 -34.46
N SER A 504 5.36 -22.50 -33.99
CA SER A 504 6.73 -22.80 -34.38
C SER A 504 7.07 -24.27 -34.10
N LEU A 505 6.72 -24.77 -32.91
CA LEU A 505 6.86 -26.17 -32.52
C LEU A 505 6.10 -27.11 -33.45
N CYS A 506 4.82 -26.80 -33.74
CA CYS A 506 3.99 -27.61 -34.62
C CYS A 506 4.60 -27.68 -36.03
N LYS A 507 5.06 -26.55 -36.57
CA LYS A 507 5.73 -26.47 -37.88
C LYS A 507 7.06 -27.23 -37.89
N MET A 508 7.86 -27.13 -36.82
CA MET A 508 9.12 -27.88 -36.70
C MET A 508 8.85 -29.39 -36.64
N SER A 509 7.88 -29.81 -35.83
CA SER A 509 7.48 -31.22 -35.72
C SER A 509 6.96 -31.76 -37.06
N GLN A 510 6.16 -31.00 -37.81
CA GLN A 510 5.72 -31.37 -39.15
C GLN A 510 6.89 -31.53 -40.15
N LYS A 511 7.91 -30.64 -40.10
CA LYS A 511 9.13 -30.79 -40.92
C LYS A 511 9.90 -32.07 -40.60
N GLU A 512 9.87 -32.50 -39.34
CA GLU A 512 10.47 -33.76 -38.88
C GLU A 512 9.55 -34.98 -39.07
N LYS A 513 8.37 -34.80 -39.68
CA LYS A 513 7.32 -35.83 -39.89
C LYS A 513 6.73 -36.38 -38.59
N ILE A 514 6.72 -35.56 -37.53
CA ILE A 514 6.09 -35.85 -36.24
C ILE A 514 4.71 -35.20 -36.23
N THR A 515 3.66 -35.98 -35.96
CA THR A 515 2.29 -35.46 -35.83
C THR A 515 2.05 -34.95 -34.42
N VAL A 516 1.59 -33.71 -34.27
CA VAL A 516 1.28 -33.11 -32.95
C VAL A 516 -0.21 -33.23 -32.64
N VAL A 517 -0.54 -33.67 -31.44
CA VAL A 517 -1.91 -33.78 -30.91
C VAL A 517 -1.99 -32.99 -29.60
N LEU A 518 -2.96 -32.09 -29.48
CA LEU A 518 -3.23 -31.36 -28.24
C LEU A 518 -4.27 -32.11 -27.41
N SER A 519 -4.08 -32.18 -26.11
CA SER A 519 -4.96 -32.90 -25.19
C SER A 519 -5.38 -32.03 -24.01
N GLY A 520 -6.65 -32.11 -23.61
CA GLY A 520 -7.13 -31.43 -22.39
C GLY A 520 -7.22 -29.91 -22.53
N VAL A 521 -7.42 -29.39 -23.74
CA VAL A 521 -7.53 -27.95 -23.97
C VAL A 521 -8.81 -27.42 -23.31
N ASN A 522 -8.67 -26.59 -22.28
CA ASN A 522 -9.84 -25.98 -21.64
C ASN A 522 -10.52 -24.95 -22.55
N THR A 523 -11.76 -24.58 -22.21
CA THR A 523 -12.59 -23.68 -23.04
C THR A 523 -11.94 -22.33 -23.34
N LYS A 524 -11.18 -21.75 -22.39
CA LYS A 524 -10.51 -20.46 -22.58
C LYS A 524 -9.39 -20.56 -23.59
N VAL A 525 -8.53 -21.57 -23.45
CA VAL A 525 -7.41 -21.82 -24.38
C VAL A 525 -7.95 -22.22 -25.76
N HIS A 526 -9.01 -23.02 -25.82
CA HIS A 526 -9.67 -23.43 -27.07
C HIS A 526 -10.12 -22.21 -27.90
N GLN A 527 -10.77 -21.22 -27.27
CA GLN A 527 -11.19 -19.99 -27.96
C GLN A 527 -10.01 -19.17 -28.52
N VAL A 528 -8.87 -19.21 -27.84
CA VAL A 528 -7.66 -18.51 -28.28
C VAL A 528 -7.02 -19.24 -29.46
N LEU A 529 -6.91 -20.58 -29.39
CA LEU A 529 -6.40 -21.41 -30.50
C LEU A 529 -7.30 -21.33 -31.75
N GLU A 530 -8.62 -21.24 -31.56
CA GLU A 530 -9.58 -21.08 -32.67
C GLU A 530 -9.37 -19.76 -33.41
N LYS A 531 -9.19 -18.66 -32.67
CA LYS A 531 -8.87 -17.35 -33.25
C LYS A 531 -7.50 -17.29 -33.90
N ALA A 532 -6.58 -18.17 -33.50
CA ALA A 532 -5.24 -18.29 -34.07
C ALA A 532 -5.17 -19.35 -35.19
N ASP A 533 -6.31 -19.81 -35.71
CA ASP A 533 -6.43 -20.76 -36.82
C ASP A 533 -5.68 -22.11 -36.62
N PHE A 534 -5.43 -22.51 -35.37
CA PHE A 534 -4.71 -23.76 -35.08
C PHE A 534 -5.42 -25.02 -35.61
N TYR A 535 -6.74 -24.95 -35.79
CA TYR A 535 -7.53 -26.01 -36.40
C TYR A 535 -7.18 -26.27 -37.86
N THR A 536 -6.65 -25.26 -38.57
CA THR A 536 -6.13 -25.43 -39.94
C THR A 536 -4.73 -26.05 -39.93
N LEU A 537 -3.89 -25.65 -38.96
CA LEU A 537 -2.52 -26.12 -38.82
C LEU A 537 -2.42 -27.59 -38.39
N LEU A 538 -3.21 -27.99 -37.39
CA LEU A 538 -3.16 -29.34 -36.81
C LEU A 538 -4.29 -30.25 -37.32
N GLY A 539 -5.39 -29.70 -37.80
CA GLY A 539 -6.63 -30.43 -38.06
C GLY A 539 -7.49 -30.58 -36.80
N LYS A 540 -8.82 -30.43 -36.95
CA LYS A 540 -9.77 -30.41 -35.81
C LYS A 540 -9.69 -31.64 -34.91
N GLU A 541 -9.42 -32.77 -35.52
CA GLU A 541 -9.35 -34.09 -34.89
C GLU A 541 -8.05 -34.35 -34.10
N ASN A 542 -7.06 -33.47 -34.23
CA ASN A 542 -5.83 -33.49 -33.43
C ASN A 542 -5.89 -32.52 -32.23
N ILE A 543 -7.03 -31.89 -31.96
CA ILE A 543 -7.28 -31.07 -30.76
C ILE A 543 -8.35 -31.77 -29.93
N CYS A 544 -7.89 -32.53 -28.94
CA CYS A 544 -8.71 -33.48 -28.19
C CYS A 544 -9.13 -32.94 -26.81
N PRO A 545 -10.33 -33.28 -26.33
CA PRO A 545 -10.84 -32.80 -25.04
C PRO A 545 -10.15 -33.43 -23.82
N ASN A 546 -9.56 -34.62 -23.97
CA ASN A 546 -8.88 -35.33 -22.88
C ASN A 546 -7.77 -36.25 -23.43
N ILE A 547 -7.04 -36.93 -22.52
CA ILE A 547 -5.90 -37.78 -22.88
C ILE A 547 -6.32 -39.09 -23.56
N ASN A 548 -7.45 -39.67 -23.18
CA ASN A 548 -7.96 -40.92 -23.75
C ASN A 548 -8.23 -40.75 -25.26
N VAL A 549 -8.94 -39.69 -25.64
CA VAL A 549 -9.22 -39.37 -27.05
C VAL A 549 -7.94 -39.05 -27.82
N ALA A 550 -6.97 -38.39 -27.17
CA ALA A 550 -5.68 -38.08 -27.79
C ALA A 550 -4.84 -39.34 -28.04
N LEU A 551 -4.85 -40.31 -27.12
CA LEU A 551 -4.16 -41.60 -27.26
C LEU A 551 -4.81 -42.47 -28.33
N GLU A 552 -6.15 -42.54 -28.39
CA GLU A 552 -6.86 -43.23 -29.48
C GLU A 552 -6.50 -42.64 -30.84
N ARG A 553 -6.44 -41.29 -30.94
CA ARG A 553 -6.02 -40.61 -32.16
C ARG A 553 -4.57 -40.92 -32.51
N ALA A 554 -3.67 -40.89 -31.52
CA ALA A 554 -2.27 -41.22 -31.72
C ALA A 554 -2.08 -42.67 -32.18
N HIS A 555 -2.85 -43.62 -31.66
CA HIS A 555 -2.80 -45.02 -32.06
C HIS A 555 -3.08 -45.19 -33.57
N LYS A 556 -4.16 -44.56 -34.05
CA LYS A 556 -4.53 -44.53 -35.49
C LYS A 556 -3.49 -43.87 -36.40
N LEU A 557 -2.60 -43.04 -35.86
CA LEU A 557 -1.56 -42.34 -36.61
C LEU A 557 -0.21 -43.10 -36.59
N VAL A 558 -0.07 -44.07 -35.69
CA VAL A 558 1.16 -44.89 -35.51
C VAL A 558 1.06 -46.21 -36.26
N GLU A 559 -0.14 -46.80 -36.33
CA GLU A 559 -0.52 -47.86 -37.28
C GLU A 559 -0.32 -47.38 -38.73
#